data_AF-A0AAW0NV99-F1
#
_entry.id   AF-A0AAW0NV99-F1
#
_cell.length_a   1.000
_cell.length_b   1.000
_cell.length_c   1.000
_cell.angle_alpha   90.00
_cell.angle_beta   90.00
_cell.angle_gamma   90.00
#
_symmetry.space_group_name_H-M   'P 1'
#
loop_
_entity.id
_entity.type
_entity.pdbx_description
1 polymer ?
#
loop_
_entity_poly.entity_id
_entity_poly.type
_entity_poly.pdbx_seq_one_letter_code
_entity_poly.pdbx_strand_id
1 'polypeptide(L)'
;MSIRETSPTNSCRPRRIRNLRTGGEGLPRQRRQVHKVVGGFYEDKPVTMKMDAKGFYIYWINQSKETTLLDVATIRDTRVGKYAKIPKHPKVRNVFNMDFPDSNHLAKTLTIVSGMDTVNLTYHNFFASKEKVVQNWANDILAIAYNAARNNSCRQVFLDKIYACLSLQTNKDGKIPVKRVYKMFPADKKRVEGALAAAHLPKGKYDSIKTEAFTEAAFRTFITHLCPRPDIYEIFTSYSNKPTMTKENFTKFLNEKQRDSRLNEELFPRLRQDQIKALIDKYEPVSSNANRGLMSPEGFLFYLMGPETSVVVQDRLAKSQDMTQPLPHYFIKSSTTLT
;
A
#
# COMPACT_ATOMS: atom_id res chain seq x y z
N MET A 1 -36.79 54.73 8.60
CA MET A 1 -35.63 54.20 9.35
C MET A 1 -35.46 52.74 8.94
N SER A 2 -34.83 52.42 7.80
CA SER A 2 -33.38 52.39 7.51
C SER A 2 -32.55 51.61 8.52
N ILE A 3 -32.23 50.35 8.18
CA ILE A 3 -30.96 49.65 8.46
C ILE A 3 -30.73 48.73 7.24
N ARG A 4 -30.13 49.25 6.17
CA ARG A 4 -28.74 49.03 5.73
C ARG A 4 -28.40 47.56 5.43
N GLU A 5 -28.40 47.26 4.14
CA GLU A 5 -27.59 46.21 3.53
C GLU A 5 -26.11 46.40 3.88
N THR A 6 -25.47 45.32 4.31
CA THR A 6 -24.02 45.16 4.23
C THR A 6 -23.73 43.77 3.69
N SER A 7 -23.36 43.72 2.42
CA SER A 7 -22.61 42.59 1.86
C SER A 7 -21.23 42.52 2.52
N PRO A 8 -20.72 41.32 2.80
CA PRO A 8 -19.30 41.06 2.69
C PRO A 8 -19.08 40.16 1.48
N THR A 9 -18.55 40.78 0.44
CA THR A 9 -17.73 40.14 -0.58
C THR A 9 -16.71 39.22 0.08
N ASN A 10 -16.87 37.92 -0.05
CA ASN A 10 -15.75 36.99 -0.09
C ASN A 10 -15.99 36.00 -1.21
N SER A 11 -15.41 36.34 -2.36
CA SER A 11 -15.37 35.54 -3.56
C SER A 11 -14.79 34.16 -3.23
N CYS A 12 -15.66 33.16 -3.14
CA CYS A 12 -15.26 31.78 -3.31
C CYS A 12 -14.97 31.60 -4.80
N ARG A 13 -13.82 32.10 -5.26
CA ARG A 13 -13.31 31.78 -6.59
C ARG A 13 -13.09 30.27 -6.60
N PRO A 14 -13.68 29.51 -7.55
CA PRO A 14 -13.26 28.14 -7.77
C PRO A 14 -11.76 28.19 -8.04
N ARG A 15 -10.96 27.55 -7.18
CA ARG A 15 -9.54 27.37 -7.48
C ARG A 15 -9.50 26.64 -8.81
N ARG A 16 -9.04 27.36 -9.85
CA ARG A 16 -8.74 26.83 -11.18
C ARG A 16 -8.20 25.42 -11.03
N ILE A 17 -8.87 24.47 -11.67
CA ILE A 17 -8.34 23.14 -11.97
C ILE A 17 -7.05 23.36 -12.74
N ARG A 18 -5.93 23.43 -12.00
CA ARG A 18 -4.61 23.53 -12.58
C ARG A 18 -4.25 22.15 -13.07
N ASN A 19 -4.23 22.05 -14.39
CA ASN A 19 -3.35 21.25 -15.22
C ASN A 19 -3.33 19.74 -14.94
N LEU A 20 -3.88 19.03 -15.93
CA LEU A 20 -3.26 17.81 -16.40
C LEU A 20 -1.95 18.19 -17.07
N ARG A 21 -0.92 18.26 -16.24
CA ARG A 21 0.45 18.08 -16.67
C ARG A 21 0.97 16.89 -15.91
N THR A 22 1.38 15.90 -16.71
CA THR A 22 2.30 14.83 -16.35
C THR A 22 1.86 13.94 -15.19
N GLY A 23 1.25 12.81 -15.56
CA GLY A 23 1.39 11.57 -14.82
C GLY A 23 2.88 11.32 -14.58
N GLY A 24 3.28 11.67 -13.37
CA GLY A 24 4.66 11.76 -12.91
C GLY A 24 4.69 12.25 -11.47
N GLU A 25 3.58 12.20 -10.74
CA GLU A 25 3.64 12.17 -9.29
C GLU A 25 4.04 10.75 -8.89
N GLY A 26 5.35 10.50 -9.02
CA GLY A 26 5.96 9.46 -8.24
C GLY A 26 5.58 9.69 -6.78
N LEU A 27 5.22 8.59 -6.10
CA LEU A 27 5.31 8.42 -4.65
C LEU A 27 6.17 9.52 -4.06
N PRO A 28 5.60 10.47 -3.29
CA PRO A 28 6.17 11.80 -3.04
C PRO A 28 7.63 11.63 -2.69
N ARG A 29 8.55 11.87 -3.66
CA ARG A 29 9.92 11.29 -3.73
C ARG A 29 10.23 10.70 -2.38
N GLN A 30 9.77 9.46 -2.13
CA GLN A 30 10.11 8.81 -0.87
C GLN A 30 11.61 8.82 -1.00
N ARG A 31 12.29 9.62 -0.17
CA ARG A 31 13.74 9.63 -0.10
C ARG A 31 14.07 8.16 -0.21
N ARG A 32 14.95 7.79 -1.14
CA ARG A 32 15.57 6.47 -1.17
C ARG A 32 16.33 6.32 0.14
N GLN A 33 15.59 6.19 1.22
CA GLN A 33 15.96 5.71 2.51
C GLN A 33 15.57 4.24 2.43
N VAL A 34 16.23 3.57 1.48
CA VAL A 34 16.64 2.19 1.67
C VAL A 34 17.60 2.25 2.85
N HIS A 35 17.07 2.41 4.07
CA HIS A 35 17.85 2.28 5.28
C HIS A 35 18.16 0.80 5.42
N LYS A 36 19.20 0.37 4.73
CA LYS A 36 19.82 -0.93 4.94
C LYS A 36 20.77 -0.77 6.12
N VAL A 37 20.23 -0.61 7.33
CA VAL A 37 21.00 -0.39 8.57
C VAL A 37 20.14 -0.87 9.73
N VAL A 38 20.57 -1.73 10.66
CA VAL A 38 21.84 -2.43 10.94
C VAL A 38 21.47 -3.55 11.93
N GLY A 39 22.29 -4.62 11.99
CA GLY A 39 22.09 -5.77 12.85
C GLY A 39 21.57 -5.40 14.24
N GLY A 40 20.47 -6.03 14.63
CA GLY A 40 19.90 -5.90 15.95
C GLY A 40 19.48 -7.25 16.51
N PHE A 41 19.30 -7.34 17.81
CA PHE A 41 18.98 -8.59 18.46
C PHE A 41 17.47 -8.71 18.67
N TYR A 42 16.86 -9.75 18.11
CA TYR A 42 15.49 -10.17 18.42
C TYR A 42 15.59 -11.35 19.38
N GLU A 43 15.10 -11.20 20.61
CA GLU A 43 15.12 -12.25 21.63
C GLU A 43 16.52 -12.90 21.80
N ASP A 44 17.60 -12.09 21.87
CA ASP A 44 19.03 -12.51 21.94
C ASP A 44 19.72 -12.97 20.63
N LYS A 45 19.00 -13.02 19.50
CA LYS A 45 19.56 -13.47 18.22
C LYS A 45 19.82 -12.31 17.25
N PRO A 46 21.02 -12.21 16.65
CA PRO A 46 21.28 -11.21 15.61
C PRO A 46 20.39 -11.39 14.38
N VAL A 47 19.75 -10.31 13.96
CA VAL A 47 18.92 -10.22 12.75
C VAL A 47 19.26 -8.97 11.96
N THR A 48 19.04 -9.02 10.64
CA THR A 48 19.07 -7.79 9.80
C THR A 48 17.64 -7.38 9.48
N MET A 49 17.17 -6.30 10.11
CA MET A 49 15.87 -5.69 9.83
C MET A 49 15.92 -4.80 8.58
N LYS A 50 14.86 -4.85 7.77
CA LYS A 50 14.70 -4.13 6.52
C LYS A 50 13.23 -3.76 6.32
N MET A 51 12.98 -2.82 5.42
CA MET A 51 11.66 -2.52 4.88
C MET A 51 11.71 -2.76 3.37
N ASP A 52 10.63 -3.29 2.80
CA ASP A 52 10.56 -3.44 1.35
C ASP A 52 10.47 -2.06 0.66
N ALA A 53 10.82 -2.01 -0.63
CA ALA A 53 10.92 -0.75 -1.37
C ALA A 53 9.59 0.01 -1.48
N LYS A 54 8.43 -0.68 -1.39
CA LYS A 54 7.10 -0.06 -1.42
C LYS A 54 6.59 0.20 0.00
N GLY A 55 7.26 -0.25 1.05
CA GLY A 55 6.92 0.00 2.47
C GLY A 55 5.70 -0.76 2.98
N PHE A 56 5.37 -1.90 2.38
CA PHE A 56 4.28 -2.77 2.81
C PHE A 56 4.63 -3.62 4.04
N TYR A 57 5.88 -4.05 4.13
CA TYR A 57 6.38 -4.99 5.12
C TYR A 57 7.69 -4.49 5.73
N ILE A 58 7.76 -4.61 7.04
CA ILE A 58 9.04 -4.71 7.75
C ILE A 58 9.38 -6.19 7.80
N TYR A 59 10.64 -6.53 7.60
CA TYR A 59 11.08 -7.91 7.64
C TYR A 59 12.48 -8.02 8.20
N TRP A 60 12.78 -9.16 8.79
CA TRP A 60 14.10 -9.44 9.32
C TRP A 60 14.54 -10.84 8.96
N ILE A 61 15.84 -10.96 8.73
CA ILE A 61 16.48 -12.22 8.36
C ILE A 61 17.40 -12.62 9.51
N ASN A 62 17.19 -13.83 10.04
CA ASN A 62 18.04 -14.39 11.09
C ASN A 62 19.30 -15.06 10.51
N GLN A 63 20.19 -15.53 11.37
CA GLN A 63 21.43 -16.20 10.98
C GLN A 63 21.20 -17.48 10.15
N SER A 64 20.04 -18.14 10.32
CA SER A 64 19.62 -19.32 9.55
C SER A 64 19.05 -18.98 8.17
N LYS A 65 19.13 -17.71 7.74
CA LYS A 65 18.53 -17.16 6.50
C LYS A 65 17.01 -17.32 6.43
N GLU A 66 16.34 -17.42 7.57
CA GLU A 66 14.89 -17.41 7.62
C GLU A 66 14.37 -15.97 7.70
N THR A 67 13.41 -15.65 6.84
CA THR A 67 12.76 -14.34 6.79
C THR A 67 11.46 -14.36 7.60
N THR A 68 11.34 -13.43 8.54
CA THR A 68 10.07 -13.08 9.20
C THR A 68 9.54 -11.78 8.64
N LEU A 69 8.24 -11.73 8.35
CA LEU A 69 7.54 -10.56 7.81
C LEU A 69 6.56 -10.00 8.85
N LEU A 70 6.50 -8.69 8.94
CA LEU A 70 5.53 -7.91 9.69
C LEU A 70 4.82 -6.95 8.74
N ASP A 71 3.51 -7.09 8.60
CA ASP A 71 2.69 -6.20 7.79
C ASP A 71 2.57 -4.83 8.46
N VAL A 72 3.05 -3.79 7.77
CA VAL A 72 3.03 -2.41 8.27
C VAL A 72 1.61 -1.93 8.56
N ALA A 73 0.60 -2.43 7.85
CA ALA A 73 -0.80 -2.07 8.09
C ALA A 73 -1.33 -2.56 9.44
N THR A 74 -0.63 -3.50 10.10
CA THR A 74 -0.99 -4.01 11.43
C THR A 74 -0.26 -3.31 12.56
N ILE A 75 0.68 -2.41 12.24
CA ILE A 75 1.46 -1.67 13.23
C ILE A 75 0.56 -0.62 13.90
N ARG A 76 0.63 -0.59 15.23
CA ARG A 76 -0.13 0.32 16.09
C ARG A 76 0.74 1.37 16.75
N ASP A 77 2.00 1.05 16.99
CA ASP A 77 2.90 1.96 17.69
C ASP A 77 4.36 1.59 17.44
N THR A 78 5.26 2.55 17.57
CA THR A 78 6.71 2.32 17.69
C THR A 78 7.26 3.11 18.86
N ARG A 79 8.12 2.46 19.65
CA ARG A 79 8.61 3.01 20.92
C ARG A 79 10.12 2.87 20.99
N VAL A 80 10.78 3.88 21.53
CA VAL A 80 12.24 3.92 21.69
C VAL A 80 12.61 4.35 23.11
N GLY A 81 13.86 4.10 23.50
CA GLY A 81 14.37 4.51 24.80
C GLY A 81 13.54 3.99 25.95
N LYS A 82 13.19 4.87 26.88
CA LYS A 82 12.41 4.54 28.09
C LYS A 82 10.99 4.04 27.80
N TYR A 83 10.45 4.31 26.61
CA TYR A 83 9.12 3.84 26.21
C TYR A 83 9.15 2.46 25.54
N ALA A 84 10.33 2.01 25.09
CA ALA A 84 10.49 0.67 24.55
C ALA A 84 10.32 -0.37 25.67
N LYS A 85 9.88 -1.57 25.29
CA LYS A 85 9.72 -2.69 26.22
C LYS A 85 11.10 -3.25 26.57
N ILE A 86 11.48 -3.08 27.82
CA ILE A 86 12.77 -3.51 28.35
C ILE A 86 12.74 -5.02 28.70
N PRO A 87 13.74 -5.81 28.26
CA PRO A 87 13.86 -7.20 28.68
C PRO A 87 14.00 -7.33 30.20
N LYS A 88 13.23 -8.26 30.77
CA LYS A 88 13.30 -8.61 32.21
C LYS A 88 14.23 -9.78 32.49
N HIS A 89 14.45 -10.66 31.51
CA HIS A 89 15.22 -11.88 31.72
C HIS A 89 16.71 -11.56 31.91
N PRO A 90 17.35 -11.99 33.02
CA PRO A 90 18.73 -11.62 33.36
C PRO A 90 19.76 -11.90 32.25
N LYS A 91 19.65 -13.05 31.59
CA LYS A 91 20.55 -13.40 30.46
C LYS A 91 20.52 -12.35 29.35
N VAL A 92 19.32 -11.89 28.96
CA VAL A 92 19.15 -10.90 27.88
C VAL A 92 19.65 -9.53 28.32
N ARG A 93 19.41 -9.16 29.58
CA ARG A 93 19.92 -7.91 30.16
C ARG A 93 21.44 -7.85 30.19
N ASN A 94 22.08 -8.96 30.55
CA ASN A 94 23.53 -9.08 30.55
C ASN A 94 24.11 -8.95 29.13
N VAL A 95 23.48 -9.57 28.13
CA VAL A 95 23.92 -9.44 26.71
C VAL A 95 23.97 -7.98 26.25
N PHE A 96 23.07 -7.13 26.74
CA PHE A 96 23.03 -5.70 26.38
C PHE A 96 23.65 -4.78 27.43
N ASN A 97 24.40 -5.33 28.40
CA ASN A 97 25.02 -4.60 29.49
C ASN A 97 24.05 -3.64 30.19
N MET A 98 22.79 -4.03 30.39
CA MET A 98 21.73 -3.11 30.84
C MET A 98 21.86 -2.66 32.29
N ASP A 99 22.50 -3.50 33.11
CA ASP A 99 22.66 -3.30 34.56
C ASP A 99 24.03 -2.69 34.93
N PHE A 100 24.84 -2.29 33.94
CA PHE A 100 26.13 -1.64 34.15
C PHE A 100 25.99 -0.10 34.23
N PRO A 101 26.80 0.59 35.07
CA PRO A 101 26.68 2.04 35.30
C PRO A 101 26.72 2.91 34.03
N ASP A 102 27.56 2.55 33.06
CA ASP A 102 27.77 3.32 31.82
C ASP A 102 26.92 2.81 30.64
N SER A 103 25.82 2.12 30.92
CA SER A 103 24.99 1.51 29.89
C SER A 103 24.21 2.52 29.06
N ASN A 104 24.48 2.58 27.75
CA ASN A 104 23.69 3.36 26.80
C ASN A 104 22.61 2.54 26.06
N HIS A 105 22.03 1.54 26.72
CA HIS A 105 21.07 0.62 26.09
C HIS A 105 19.80 1.34 25.60
N LEU A 106 19.35 2.39 26.29
CA LEU A 106 18.14 3.15 25.90
C LEU A 106 18.29 3.85 24.54
N ALA A 107 19.49 4.29 24.16
CA ALA A 107 19.72 4.88 22.83
C ALA A 107 19.64 3.86 21.68
N LYS A 108 19.49 2.56 22.01
CA LYS A 108 19.55 1.43 21.09
C LYS A 108 18.27 0.58 21.10
N THR A 109 17.32 0.83 22.01
CA THR A 109 16.07 0.05 22.11
C THR A 109 14.99 0.54 21.15
N LEU A 110 14.35 -0.40 20.46
CA LEU A 110 13.18 -0.20 19.63
C LEU A 110 12.15 -1.29 19.92
N THR A 111 10.90 -0.90 20.14
CA THR A 111 9.75 -1.80 20.19
C THR A 111 8.76 -1.43 19.10
N ILE A 112 8.39 -2.39 18.27
CA ILE A 112 7.30 -2.27 17.30
C ILE A 112 6.09 -3.00 17.86
N VAL A 113 4.96 -2.30 18.00
CA VAL A 113 3.70 -2.87 18.49
C VAL A 113 2.80 -3.13 17.29
N SER A 114 2.30 -4.35 17.16
CA SER A 114 1.40 -4.74 16.07
C SER A 114 0.20 -5.49 16.59
N GLY A 115 -0.96 -5.37 15.93
CA GLY A 115 -2.15 -6.13 16.29
C GLY A 115 -3.28 -5.87 15.30
N MET A 116 -4.13 -6.88 15.11
CA MET A 116 -5.34 -6.75 14.28
C MET A 116 -6.40 -5.86 14.96
N ASP A 117 -6.34 -5.74 16.27
CA ASP A 117 -7.19 -4.90 17.10
C ASP A 117 -6.35 -4.14 18.16
N THR A 118 -7.01 -3.41 19.06
CA THR A 118 -6.37 -2.59 20.10
C THR A 118 -6.06 -3.36 21.40
N VAL A 119 -6.42 -4.64 21.48
CA VAL A 119 -6.33 -5.49 22.68
C VAL A 119 -5.24 -6.55 22.51
N ASN A 120 -5.32 -7.33 21.43
CA ASN A 120 -4.43 -8.43 21.09
C ASN A 120 -3.17 -7.89 20.40
N LEU A 121 -2.28 -7.33 21.22
CA LEU A 121 -1.05 -6.69 20.77
C LEU A 121 0.17 -7.61 20.91
N THR A 122 0.94 -7.69 19.84
CA THR A 122 2.26 -8.34 19.78
C THR A 122 3.35 -7.27 19.84
N TYR A 123 4.40 -7.54 20.63
CA TYR A 123 5.52 -6.63 20.87
C TYR A 123 6.80 -7.21 20.30
N HIS A 124 7.31 -6.60 19.23
CA HIS A 124 8.58 -6.99 18.59
C HIS A 124 9.68 -6.09 19.11
N ASN A 125 10.67 -6.66 19.79
CA ASN A 125 11.72 -5.89 20.47
C ASN A 125 13.06 -6.06 19.76
N PHE A 126 13.73 -4.95 19.50
CA PHE A 126 14.99 -4.87 18.80
C PHE A 126 15.99 -4.02 19.58
N PHE A 127 17.24 -4.44 19.56
CA PHE A 127 18.39 -3.67 20.04
C PHE A 127 19.31 -3.36 18.86
N ALA A 128 19.39 -2.10 18.45
CA ALA A 128 20.25 -1.68 17.35
C ALA A 128 21.73 -1.66 17.77
N SER A 129 22.63 -2.05 16.87
CA SER A 129 24.08 -1.93 17.16
C SER A 129 24.63 -0.51 16.99
N LYS A 130 23.93 0.37 16.26
CA LYS A 130 24.28 1.80 16.15
C LYS A 130 23.28 2.66 16.92
N GLU A 131 23.81 3.62 17.66
CA GLU A 131 23.03 4.64 18.37
C GLU A 131 22.30 5.55 17.39
N LYS A 132 21.22 6.18 17.85
CA LYS A 132 20.41 7.18 17.11
C LYS A 132 19.69 6.67 15.85
N VAL A 133 19.91 5.42 15.43
CA VAL A 133 19.20 4.81 14.29
C VAL A 133 17.75 4.46 14.65
N VAL A 134 17.48 4.09 15.91
CA VAL A 134 16.15 3.63 16.35
C VAL A 134 15.08 4.71 16.27
N GLN A 135 15.42 5.99 16.50
CA GLN A 135 14.45 7.09 16.43
C GLN A 135 13.95 7.31 14.99
N ASN A 136 14.85 7.26 14.02
CA ASN A 136 14.49 7.40 12.61
C ASN A 136 13.59 6.25 12.18
N TRP A 137 13.95 5.01 12.53
CA TRP A 137 13.11 3.84 12.26
C TRP A 137 11.73 3.97 12.90
N ALA A 138 11.65 4.34 14.18
CA ALA A 138 10.36 4.50 14.85
C ALA A 138 9.47 5.52 14.14
N ASN A 139 10.02 6.69 13.82
CA ASN A 139 9.30 7.77 13.13
C ASN A 139 8.87 7.36 11.72
N ASP A 140 9.78 6.80 10.92
CA ASP A 140 9.52 6.42 9.53
C ASP A 140 8.47 5.29 9.44
N ILE A 141 8.56 4.29 10.32
CA ILE A 141 7.57 3.20 10.40
C ILE A 141 6.19 3.76 10.73
N LEU A 142 6.07 4.62 11.75
CA LEU A 142 4.79 5.20 12.13
C LEU A 142 4.22 6.10 11.04
N ALA A 143 5.07 6.91 10.40
CA ALA A 143 4.66 7.78 9.30
C ALA A 143 4.09 6.96 8.12
N ILE A 144 4.63 5.77 7.86
CA ILE A 144 4.12 4.87 6.83
C ILE A 144 2.83 4.18 7.29
N ALA A 145 2.80 3.62 8.50
CA ALA A 145 1.63 2.89 9.03
C ALA A 145 0.38 3.77 9.13
N TYR A 146 0.54 5.04 9.51
CA TYR A 146 -0.55 6.00 9.66
C TYR A 146 -0.76 6.91 8.44
N ASN A 147 -0.13 6.59 7.30
CA ASN A 147 -0.38 7.32 6.07
C ASN A 147 -1.78 7.01 5.53
N ALA A 148 -2.70 7.98 5.64
CA ALA A 148 -4.10 7.81 5.23
C ALA A 148 -4.23 7.44 3.74
N ALA A 149 -3.41 8.03 2.87
CA ALA A 149 -3.49 7.74 1.43
C ALA A 149 -3.07 6.29 1.13
N ARG A 150 -2.03 5.80 1.81
CA ARG A 150 -1.59 4.40 1.72
C ARG A 150 -2.69 3.43 2.18
N ASN A 151 -3.33 3.73 3.31
CA ASN A 151 -4.38 2.87 3.87
C ASN A 151 -5.64 2.81 2.98
N ASN A 152 -5.80 3.78 2.07
CA ASN A 152 -6.90 3.87 1.11
C ASN A 152 -6.42 3.73 -0.34
N SER A 153 -5.33 2.99 -0.56
CA SER A 153 -4.77 2.77 -1.90
C SER A 153 -5.70 1.96 -2.81
N CYS A 154 -5.47 2.01 -4.12
CA CYS A 154 -6.25 1.25 -5.07
C CYS A 154 -5.96 -0.25 -5.05
N ARG A 155 -6.81 -1.02 -5.74
CA ARG A 155 -6.70 -2.48 -5.82
C ARG A 155 -5.34 -2.95 -6.33
N GLN A 156 -4.76 -2.26 -7.30
CA GLN A 156 -3.45 -2.62 -7.85
C GLN A 156 -2.35 -2.61 -6.78
N VAL A 157 -2.36 -1.64 -5.86
CA VAL A 157 -1.36 -1.55 -4.77
C VAL A 157 -1.46 -2.77 -3.83
N PHE A 158 -2.68 -3.26 -3.57
CA PHE A 158 -2.85 -4.47 -2.77
C PHE A 158 -2.40 -5.75 -3.49
N LEU A 159 -2.48 -5.82 -4.82
CA LEU A 159 -1.88 -6.92 -5.57
C LEU A 159 -0.35 -6.86 -5.55
N ASP A 160 0.23 -5.65 -5.69
CA ASP A 160 1.67 -5.43 -5.55
C ASP A 160 2.17 -5.84 -4.15
N LYS A 161 1.34 -5.63 -3.12
CA LYS A 161 1.62 -6.10 -1.76
C LYS A 161 1.67 -7.62 -1.67
N ILE A 162 0.76 -8.34 -2.32
CA ILE A 162 0.81 -9.81 -2.40
C ILE A 162 2.08 -10.28 -3.12
N TYR A 163 2.42 -9.64 -4.24
CA TYR A 163 3.66 -9.91 -4.96
C TYR A 163 4.90 -9.73 -4.08
N ALA A 164 4.99 -8.61 -3.36
CA ALA A 164 6.09 -8.32 -2.45
C ALA A 164 6.17 -9.37 -1.33
N CYS A 165 5.03 -9.75 -0.73
CA CYS A 165 4.97 -10.77 0.30
C CYS A 165 5.57 -12.11 -0.16
N LEU A 166 5.13 -12.61 -1.32
CA LEU A 166 5.63 -13.87 -1.89
C LEU A 166 7.12 -13.77 -2.23
N SER A 167 7.55 -12.65 -2.80
CA SER A 167 8.94 -12.43 -3.21
C SER A 167 9.93 -12.36 -2.05
N LEU A 168 9.48 -11.88 -0.88
CA LEU A 168 10.32 -11.78 0.33
C LEU A 168 10.44 -13.09 1.10
N GLN A 169 9.53 -14.05 0.89
CA GLN A 169 9.49 -15.32 1.62
C GLN A 169 10.31 -16.41 0.92
N THR A 170 11.63 -16.25 0.93
CA THR A 170 12.55 -17.23 0.34
C THR A 170 12.95 -18.34 1.33
N ASN A 171 13.38 -19.49 0.80
CA ASN A 171 14.10 -20.50 1.56
C ASN A 171 15.59 -20.11 1.74
N LYS A 172 16.38 -21.01 2.34
CA LYS A 172 17.83 -20.82 2.56
C LYS A 172 18.64 -20.62 1.28
N ASP A 173 18.13 -21.12 0.16
CA ASP A 173 18.73 -20.99 -1.18
C ASP A 173 18.30 -19.71 -1.90
N GLY A 174 17.52 -18.85 -1.25
CA GLY A 174 17.01 -17.60 -1.85
C GLY A 174 15.87 -17.82 -2.85
N LYS A 175 15.25 -19.00 -2.89
CA LYS A 175 14.14 -19.32 -3.81
C LYS A 175 12.79 -19.24 -3.10
N ILE A 176 11.74 -18.87 -3.82
CA ILE A 176 10.37 -18.76 -3.28
C ILE A 176 9.74 -20.16 -3.25
N PRO A 177 9.41 -20.72 -2.08
CA PRO A 177 8.81 -22.06 -2.01
C PRO A 177 7.37 -22.03 -2.55
N VAL A 178 7.01 -22.94 -3.45
CA VAL A 178 5.65 -22.99 -4.04
C VAL A 178 4.59 -23.23 -2.96
N LYS A 179 4.91 -23.96 -1.88
CA LYS A 179 4.04 -24.08 -0.70
C LYS A 179 3.56 -22.74 -0.12
N ARG A 180 4.33 -21.65 -0.27
CA ARG A 180 3.93 -20.30 0.18
C ARG A 180 2.84 -19.71 -0.71
N VAL A 181 2.89 -19.96 -2.02
CA VAL A 181 1.83 -19.57 -2.96
C VAL A 181 0.53 -20.29 -2.61
N TYR A 182 0.56 -21.61 -2.36
CA TYR A 182 -0.62 -22.35 -1.90
C TYR A 182 -1.18 -21.84 -0.58
N LYS A 183 -0.33 -21.44 0.37
CA LYS A 183 -0.78 -20.87 1.64
C LYS A 183 -1.44 -19.50 1.44
N MET A 184 -0.95 -18.70 0.48
CA MET A 184 -1.53 -17.40 0.15
C MET A 184 -2.90 -17.53 -0.54
N PHE A 185 -3.08 -18.58 -1.35
CA PHE A 185 -4.31 -18.84 -2.11
C PHE A 185 -4.88 -20.22 -1.78
N PRO A 186 -5.44 -20.42 -0.57
CA PRO A 186 -5.82 -21.76 -0.09
C PRO A 186 -7.12 -22.29 -0.68
N ALA A 187 -7.93 -21.44 -1.35
CA ALA A 187 -9.29 -21.76 -1.74
C ALA A 187 -9.40 -22.87 -2.81
N ASP A 188 -8.54 -22.86 -3.82
CA ASP A 188 -8.61 -23.81 -4.93
C ASP A 188 -7.20 -24.16 -5.42
N LYS A 189 -6.70 -25.30 -4.92
CA LYS A 189 -5.34 -25.76 -5.24
C LYS A 189 -5.15 -26.05 -6.73
N LYS A 190 -6.13 -26.67 -7.39
CA LYS A 190 -6.03 -27.02 -8.83
C LYS A 190 -5.95 -25.76 -9.68
N ARG A 191 -6.70 -24.72 -9.31
CA ARG A 191 -6.64 -23.42 -9.98
C ARG A 191 -5.30 -22.73 -9.79
N VAL A 192 -4.71 -22.81 -8.59
CA VAL A 192 -3.33 -22.31 -8.36
C VAL A 192 -2.32 -23.08 -9.22
N GLU A 193 -2.44 -24.41 -9.33
CA GLU A 193 -1.57 -25.23 -10.19
C GLU A 193 -1.67 -24.83 -11.67
N GLY A 194 -2.90 -24.60 -12.17
CA GLY A 194 -3.15 -24.14 -13.53
C GLY A 194 -2.60 -22.74 -13.79
N ALA A 195 -2.80 -21.81 -12.85
CA ALA A 195 -2.29 -20.44 -12.95
C ALA A 195 -0.76 -20.37 -12.92
N LEU A 196 -0.10 -21.18 -12.08
CA LEU A 196 1.36 -21.29 -12.06
C LEU A 196 1.88 -21.83 -13.40
N ALA A 197 1.23 -22.86 -13.94
CA ALA A 197 1.60 -23.41 -15.25
C ALA A 197 1.47 -22.39 -16.37
N ALA A 198 0.37 -21.61 -16.40
CA ALA A 198 0.16 -20.55 -17.38
C ALA A 198 1.20 -19.41 -17.29
N ALA A 199 1.72 -19.15 -16.08
CA ALA A 199 2.80 -18.20 -15.85
C ALA A 199 4.21 -18.81 -16.09
N HIS A 200 4.30 -20.07 -16.56
CA HIS A 200 5.55 -20.82 -16.72
C HIS A 200 6.37 -20.95 -15.43
N LEU A 201 5.67 -21.08 -14.29
CA LEU A 201 6.25 -21.23 -12.96
C LEU A 201 6.13 -22.68 -12.46
N PRO A 202 7.07 -23.15 -11.61
CA PRO A 202 6.96 -24.43 -10.91
C PRO A 202 5.66 -24.53 -10.10
N LYS A 203 5.03 -25.72 -10.13
CA LYS A 203 3.73 -25.98 -9.49
C LYS A 203 3.76 -27.12 -8.46
N GLY A 204 4.84 -27.91 -8.38
CA GLY A 204 4.96 -28.96 -7.38
C GLY A 204 4.96 -28.37 -5.97
N LYS A 205 4.27 -29.03 -5.03
CA LYS A 205 4.14 -28.56 -3.63
C LYS A 205 5.49 -28.29 -2.96
N TYR A 206 6.51 -29.07 -3.30
CA TYR A 206 7.86 -29.00 -2.75
C TYR A 206 8.85 -28.27 -3.67
N ASP A 207 8.38 -27.76 -4.81
CA ASP A 207 9.20 -27.00 -5.72
C ASP A 207 9.51 -25.61 -5.15
N SER A 208 10.48 -24.95 -5.78
CA SER A 208 10.82 -23.56 -5.48
C SER A 208 11.03 -22.77 -6.77
N ILE A 209 10.66 -21.49 -6.73
CA ILE A 209 10.72 -20.56 -7.85
C ILE A 209 11.97 -19.69 -7.66
N LYS A 210 12.78 -19.54 -8.71
CA LYS A 210 13.89 -18.57 -8.72
C LYS A 210 13.32 -17.15 -8.64
N THR A 211 13.92 -16.29 -7.83
CA THR A 211 13.48 -14.90 -7.66
C THR A 211 13.45 -14.13 -8.97
N GLU A 212 14.38 -14.42 -9.88
CA GLU A 212 14.49 -13.78 -11.19
C GLU A 212 13.36 -14.21 -12.15
N ALA A 213 12.80 -15.42 -11.94
CA ALA A 213 11.68 -15.91 -12.73
C ALA A 213 10.34 -15.37 -12.23
N PHE A 214 10.23 -15.02 -10.94
CA PHE A 214 9.01 -14.46 -10.35
C PHE A 214 8.94 -12.94 -10.56
N THR A 215 8.87 -12.53 -11.82
CA THR A 215 8.75 -11.11 -12.20
C THR A 215 7.33 -10.58 -12.00
N GLU A 216 7.15 -9.26 -11.99
CA GLU A 216 5.81 -8.64 -11.94
C GLU A 216 4.94 -9.11 -13.12
N ALA A 217 5.53 -9.31 -14.31
CA ALA A 217 4.81 -9.83 -15.48
C ALA A 217 4.34 -11.28 -15.26
N ALA A 218 5.20 -12.16 -14.75
CA ALA A 218 4.81 -13.54 -14.42
C ALA A 218 3.71 -13.58 -13.34
N PHE A 219 3.80 -12.70 -12.33
CA PHE A 219 2.77 -12.58 -11.31
C PHE A 219 1.43 -12.07 -11.87
N ARG A 220 1.46 -11.11 -12.80
CA ARG A 220 0.25 -10.65 -13.51
C ARG A 220 -0.40 -11.79 -14.27
N THR A 221 0.37 -12.54 -15.08
CA THR A 221 -0.15 -13.72 -15.79
C THR A 221 -0.74 -14.74 -14.82
N PHE A 222 -0.08 -15.00 -13.70
CA PHE A 222 -0.59 -15.87 -12.64
C PHE A 222 -1.94 -15.38 -12.10
N ILE A 223 -2.07 -14.10 -11.72
CA ILE A 223 -3.33 -13.56 -11.17
C ILE A 223 -4.47 -13.60 -12.20
N THR A 224 -4.20 -13.26 -13.47
CA THR A 224 -5.21 -13.28 -14.54
C THR A 224 -5.77 -14.69 -14.76
N HIS A 225 -4.94 -15.73 -14.67
CA HIS A 225 -5.38 -17.12 -14.79
C HIS A 225 -5.97 -17.68 -13.50
N LEU A 226 -5.51 -17.21 -12.33
CA LEU A 226 -6.04 -17.60 -11.04
C LEU A 226 -7.47 -17.07 -10.85
N CYS A 227 -7.75 -15.86 -11.33
CA CYS A 227 -9.03 -15.19 -11.17
C CYS A 227 -9.44 -14.51 -12.49
N PRO A 228 -9.95 -15.29 -13.46
CA PRO A 228 -10.57 -14.72 -14.66
C PRO A 228 -11.72 -13.78 -14.29
N ARG A 229 -11.92 -12.72 -15.08
CA ARG A 229 -12.88 -11.64 -14.80
C ARG A 229 -13.95 -11.51 -15.89
N PRO A 230 -14.87 -12.49 -16.02
CA PRO A 230 -15.94 -12.44 -17.02
C PRO A 230 -16.90 -11.25 -16.79
N ASP A 231 -17.07 -10.84 -15.53
CA ASP A 231 -17.84 -9.67 -15.11
C ASP A 231 -17.30 -8.36 -15.72
N ILE A 232 -15.98 -8.21 -15.78
CA ILE A 232 -15.35 -7.05 -16.42
C ILE A 232 -15.50 -7.11 -17.94
N TYR A 233 -15.45 -8.32 -18.52
CA TYR A 233 -15.65 -8.51 -19.94
C TYR A 233 -17.08 -8.15 -20.37
N GLU A 234 -18.09 -8.47 -19.56
CA GLU A 234 -19.48 -8.08 -19.79
C GLU A 234 -19.67 -6.56 -19.78
N ILE A 235 -19.06 -5.87 -18.82
CA ILE A 235 -19.07 -4.39 -18.81
C ILE A 235 -18.41 -3.85 -20.08
N PHE A 236 -17.25 -4.40 -20.46
CA PHE A 236 -16.53 -3.98 -21.66
C PHE A 236 -17.38 -4.15 -22.93
N THR A 237 -18.02 -5.30 -23.11
CA THR A 237 -18.83 -5.59 -24.30
C THR A 237 -20.10 -4.75 -24.37
N SER A 238 -20.65 -4.29 -23.24
CA SER A 238 -21.78 -3.34 -23.24
C SER A 238 -21.44 -1.98 -23.89
N TYR A 239 -20.15 -1.64 -24.01
CA TYR A 239 -19.67 -0.41 -24.64
C TYR A 239 -18.93 -0.64 -25.96
N SER A 240 -18.48 -1.86 -26.26
CA SER A 240 -17.83 -2.18 -27.53
C SER A 240 -18.13 -3.60 -28.01
N ASN A 241 -18.64 -3.70 -29.24
CA ASN A 241 -18.77 -4.97 -29.95
C ASN A 241 -17.47 -5.37 -30.70
N LYS A 242 -16.41 -4.58 -30.56
CA LYS A 242 -15.09 -4.82 -31.17
C LYS A 242 -14.10 -5.32 -30.11
N PRO A 243 -12.95 -5.94 -30.51
CA PRO A 243 -11.92 -6.40 -29.58
C PRO A 243 -11.28 -5.27 -28.73
N THR A 244 -11.52 -4.01 -29.09
CA THR A 244 -11.05 -2.82 -28.37
C THR A 244 -12.18 -1.81 -28.21
N MET A 245 -12.14 -1.00 -27.15
CA MET A 245 -12.95 0.20 -26.96
C MET A 245 -12.24 1.39 -27.58
N THR A 246 -12.97 2.21 -28.35
CA THR A 246 -12.44 3.51 -28.79
C THR A 246 -12.43 4.51 -27.64
N LYS A 247 -11.73 5.62 -27.87
CA LYS A 247 -11.74 6.76 -26.96
C LYS A 247 -13.15 7.27 -26.65
N GLU A 248 -14.04 7.30 -27.63
CA GLU A 248 -15.43 7.72 -27.47
C GLU A 248 -16.21 6.74 -26.60
N ASN A 249 -16.04 5.43 -26.82
CA ASN A 249 -16.66 4.39 -25.99
C ASN A 249 -16.20 4.52 -24.53
N PHE A 250 -14.90 4.73 -24.31
CA PHE A 250 -14.35 4.91 -22.97
C PHE A 250 -14.82 6.24 -22.34
N THR A 251 -14.90 7.32 -23.12
CA THR A 251 -15.48 8.61 -22.68
C THR A 251 -16.91 8.43 -22.18
N LYS A 252 -17.72 7.67 -22.93
CA LYS A 252 -19.10 7.38 -22.56
C LYS A 252 -19.18 6.62 -21.24
N PHE A 253 -18.41 5.55 -21.08
CA PHE A 253 -18.32 4.79 -19.84
C PHE A 253 -17.96 5.67 -18.63
N LEU A 254 -16.94 6.53 -18.75
CA LEU A 254 -16.50 7.40 -17.67
C LEU A 254 -17.61 8.36 -17.21
N ASN A 255 -18.34 8.94 -18.16
CA ASN A 255 -19.40 9.89 -17.84
C ASN A 255 -20.68 9.24 -17.31
N GLU A 256 -21.05 8.06 -17.80
CA GLU A 256 -22.31 7.40 -17.43
C GLU A 256 -22.21 6.53 -16.18
N LYS A 257 -21.04 5.89 -15.95
CA LYS A 257 -20.90 4.86 -14.90
C LYS A 257 -19.96 5.25 -13.77
N GLN A 258 -18.98 6.11 -14.03
CA GLN A 258 -17.96 6.47 -13.02
C GLN A 258 -18.22 7.83 -12.38
N ARG A 259 -18.98 8.71 -13.04
CA ARG A 259 -19.31 10.03 -12.51
C ARG A 259 -20.52 9.95 -11.58
N ASP A 260 -20.42 10.57 -10.40
CA ASP A 260 -21.59 10.83 -9.56
C ASP A 260 -22.46 11.93 -10.20
N SER A 261 -23.69 11.57 -10.56
CA SER A 261 -24.65 12.45 -11.24
C SER A 261 -25.07 13.66 -10.42
N ARG A 262 -24.81 13.67 -9.11
CA ARG A 262 -25.12 14.78 -8.21
C ARG A 262 -24.04 15.86 -8.22
N LEU A 263 -22.87 15.59 -8.80
CA LEU A 263 -21.77 16.55 -8.83
C LEU A 263 -22.02 17.66 -9.86
N ASN A 264 -21.95 18.90 -9.39
CA ASN A 264 -22.05 20.09 -10.22
C ASN A 264 -20.99 20.08 -11.33
N GLU A 265 -21.41 20.34 -12.58
CA GLU A 265 -20.54 20.25 -13.76
C GLU A 265 -19.52 21.40 -13.86
N GLU A 266 -19.80 22.57 -13.28
CA GLU A 266 -18.85 23.69 -13.30
C GLU A 266 -17.72 23.47 -12.29
N LEU A 267 -18.04 22.95 -11.11
CA LEU A 267 -17.06 22.65 -10.06
C LEU A 267 -16.29 21.37 -10.35
N PHE A 268 -16.95 20.38 -10.96
CA PHE A 268 -16.36 19.08 -11.32
C PHE A 268 -16.59 18.82 -12.81
N PRO A 269 -15.85 19.46 -13.72
CA PRO A 269 -16.04 19.28 -15.16
C PRO A 269 -15.74 17.86 -15.61
N ARG A 270 -16.35 17.47 -16.72
CA ARG A 270 -16.07 16.20 -17.38
C ARG A 270 -14.62 16.16 -17.86
N LEU A 271 -14.07 14.96 -17.96
CA LEU A 271 -12.71 14.76 -18.45
C LEU A 271 -12.61 15.23 -19.90
N ARG A 272 -11.60 16.07 -20.19
CA ARG A 272 -11.28 16.49 -21.55
C ARG A 272 -10.66 15.35 -22.34
N GLN A 273 -10.71 15.50 -23.65
CA GLN A 273 -10.21 14.53 -24.62
C GLN A 273 -8.72 14.17 -24.42
N ASP A 274 -7.87 15.13 -24.04
CA ASP A 274 -6.46 14.87 -23.71
C ASP A 274 -6.29 13.99 -22.46
N GLN A 275 -7.16 14.16 -21.46
CA GLN A 275 -7.13 13.37 -20.22
C GLN A 275 -7.52 11.92 -20.47
N ILE A 276 -8.55 11.71 -21.29
CA ILE A 276 -9.04 10.38 -21.63
C ILE A 276 -7.97 9.63 -22.42
N LYS A 277 -7.27 10.30 -23.33
CA LYS A 277 -6.12 9.73 -24.03
C LYS A 277 -4.99 9.36 -23.05
N ALA A 278 -4.69 10.24 -22.08
CA ALA A 278 -3.68 9.95 -21.06
C ALA A 278 -4.04 8.73 -20.19
N LEU A 279 -5.33 8.50 -19.90
CA LEU A 279 -5.78 7.29 -19.21
C LEU A 279 -5.57 6.03 -20.06
N ILE A 280 -5.90 6.09 -21.36
CA ILE A 280 -5.65 4.99 -22.29
C ILE A 280 -4.14 4.70 -22.34
N ASP A 281 -3.30 5.73 -22.51
CA ASP A 281 -1.85 5.58 -22.57
C ASP A 281 -1.23 5.02 -21.28
N LYS A 282 -1.85 5.30 -20.13
CA LYS A 282 -1.40 4.81 -18.83
C LYS A 282 -1.72 3.33 -18.62
N TYR A 283 -2.88 2.88 -19.10
CA TYR A 283 -3.42 1.57 -18.72
C TYR A 283 -3.36 0.52 -19.83
N GLU A 284 -3.34 0.92 -21.09
CA GLU A 284 -3.30 -0.02 -22.21
C GLU A 284 -1.91 -0.68 -22.31
N PRO A 285 -1.81 -2.01 -22.16
CA PRO A 285 -0.51 -2.69 -22.21
C PRO A 285 0.10 -2.75 -23.61
N VAL A 286 -0.72 -2.70 -24.67
CA VAL A 286 -0.25 -2.79 -26.05
C VAL A 286 -0.05 -1.39 -26.63
N SER A 287 1.20 -0.97 -26.81
CA SER A 287 1.54 0.38 -27.27
C SER A 287 0.90 0.79 -28.61
N SER A 288 0.70 -0.16 -29.53
CA SER A 288 0.04 0.13 -30.82
C SER A 288 -1.45 0.47 -30.65
N ASN A 289 -2.14 -0.15 -29.69
CA ASN A 289 -3.51 0.20 -29.33
C ASN A 289 -3.54 1.57 -28.64
N ALA A 290 -2.66 1.79 -27.67
CA ALA A 290 -2.56 3.06 -26.93
C ALA A 290 -2.34 4.26 -27.86
N ASN A 291 -1.41 4.13 -28.81
CA ASN A 291 -1.12 5.15 -29.82
C ASN A 291 -2.35 5.48 -30.69
N ARG A 292 -3.20 4.49 -30.98
CA ARG A 292 -4.44 4.66 -31.74
C ARG A 292 -5.62 5.11 -30.89
N GLY A 293 -5.44 5.32 -29.59
CA GLY A 293 -6.52 5.68 -28.66
C GLY A 293 -7.52 4.54 -28.45
N LEU A 294 -7.04 3.29 -28.51
CA LEU A 294 -7.81 2.09 -28.30
C LEU A 294 -7.46 1.45 -26.96
N MET A 295 -8.47 0.92 -26.27
CA MET A 295 -8.33 0.23 -24.99
C MET A 295 -8.80 -1.22 -25.12
N SER A 296 -7.96 -2.17 -24.73
CA SER A 296 -8.27 -3.59 -24.65
C SER A 296 -9.06 -3.93 -23.37
N PRO A 297 -9.67 -5.12 -23.28
CA PRO A 297 -10.29 -5.60 -22.04
C PRO A 297 -9.30 -5.64 -20.86
N GLU A 298 -8.03 -5.98 -21.13
CA GLU A 298 -6.97 -5.99 -20.12
C GLU A 298 -6.62 -4.57 -19.66
N GLY A 299 -6.47 -3.62 -20.58
CA GLY A 299 -6.27 -2.20 -20.25
C GLY A 299 -7.44 -1.64 -19.45
N PHE A 300 -8.67 -2.01 -19.79
CA PHE A 300 -9.86 -1.62 -19.04
C PHE A 300 -9.87 -2.19 -17.62
N LEU A 301 -9.50 -3.47 -17.45
CA LEU A 301 -9.31 -4.08 -16.13
C LEU A 301 -8.27 -3.32 -15.29
N PHE A 302 -7.13 -2.95 -15.88
CA PHE A 302 -6.09 -2.20 -15.18
C PHE A 302 -6.55 -0.80 -14.77
N TYR A 303 -7.33 -0.12 -15.62
CA TYR A 303 -7.98 1.14 -15.26
C TYR A 303 -8.89 0.95 -14.04
N LEU A 304 -9.74 -0.08 -14.04
CA LEU A 304 -10.67 -0.36 -12.93
C LEU A 304 -9.96 -0.71 -11.62
N MET A 305 -8.71 -1.16 -11.68
CA MET A 305 -7.89 -1.47 -10.51
C MET A 305 -6.98 -0.31 -10.07
N GLY A 306 -6.96 0.77 -10.85
CA GLY A 306 -6.11 1.93 -10.67
C GLY A 306 -6.59 2.93 -9.61
N PRO A 307 -5.78 3.94 -9.26
CA PRO A 307 -6.16 5.00 -8.32
C PRO A 307 -7.35 5.86 -8.77
N GLU A 308 -7.59 6.02 -10.07
CA GLU A 308 -8.69 6.82 -10.60
C GLU A 308 -10.07 6.24 -10.28
N THR A 309 -10.15 4.95 -9.95
CA THR A 309 -11.38 4.25 -9.54
C THR A 309 -11.43 4.00 -8.04
N SER A 310 -10.56 4.63 -7.25
CA SER A 310 -10.62 4.51 -5.80
C SER A 310 -11.96 5.04 -5.28
N VAL A 311 -12.64 4.22 -4.48
CA VAL A 311 -13.91 4.59 -3.82
C VAL A 311 -13.71 5.77 -2.87
N VAL A 312 -12.49 5.93 -2.35
CA VAL A 312 -12.13 7.00 -1.43
C VAL A 312 -11.50 8.16 -2.21
N VAL A 313 -12.17 9.31 -2.17
CA VAL A 313 -11.61 10.57 -2.69
C VAL A 313 -10.48 11.00 -1.78
N GLN A 314 -9.24 10.77 -2.22
CA GLN A 314 -8.03 10.97 -1.42
C GLN A 314 -7.91 12.40 -0.88
N ASP A 315 -8.32 13.41 -1.66
CA ASP A 315 -8.30 14.82 -1.24
C ASP A 315 -9.18 15.11 -0.03
N ARG A 316 -10.23 14.30 0.20
CA ARG A 316 -11.12 14.43 1.37
C ARG A 316 -10.57 13.76 2.63
N LEU A 317 -9.55 12.90 2.50
CA LEU A 317 -8.87 12.27 3.65
C LEU A 317 -7.95 13.25 4.38
N ALA A 318 -7.42 14.26 3.68
CA ALA A 318 -6.78 15.39 4.33
C ALA A 318 -7.82 16.18 5.14
N LYS A 319 -7.39 16.89 6.20
CA LYS A 319 -8.28 17.76 7.00
C LYS A 319 -9.12 18.65 6.06
N SER A 320 -10.37 18.27 5.87
CA SER A 320 -11.26 18.81 4.83
C SER A 320 -12.43 19.59 5.42
N GLN A 321 -12.57 19.56 6.74
CA GLN A 321 -13.59 20.29 7.48
C GLN A 321 -13.02 21.60 8.03
N ASP A 322 -13.89 22.60 8.15
CA ASP A 322 -13.57 23.83 8.85
C ASP A 322 -13.31 23.51 10.33
N MET A 323 -12.08 23.73 10.81
CA MET A 323 -11.67 23.50 12.20
C MET A 323 -11.74 24.78 13.06
N THR A 324 -12.44 25.81 12.59
CA THR A 324 -12.57 27.11 13.27
C THR A 324 -13.91 27.33 13.97
N GLN A 325 -14.86 26.40 13.84
CA GLN A 325 -16.16 26.46 14.52
C GLN A 325 -16.03 26.15 16.03
N PRO A 326 -17.04 26.49 16.85
CA PRO A 326 -17.07 26.09 18.25
C PRO A 326 -17.09 24.57 18.45
N LEU A 327 -16.50 24.10 19.56
CA LEU A 327 -16.37 22.67 19.87
C LEU A 327 -17.69 21.86 19.80
N PRO A 328 -18.86 22.38 20.24
CA PRO A 328 -20.13 21.65 20.14
C PRO A 328 -20.60 21.33 18.71
N HIS A 329 -19.98 21.92 17.68
CA HIS A 329 -20.32 21.67 16.28
C HIS A 329 -19.62 20.42 15.70
N TYR A 330 -18.74 19.77 16.47
CA TYR A 330 -17.97 18.63 16.01
C TYR A 330 -18.40 17.34 16.70
N PHE A 331 -18.48 16.26 15.93
CA PHE A 331 -18.48 14.92 16.49
C PHE A 331 -17.06 14.55 16.94
N ILE A 332 -16.89 14.30 18.24
CA ILE A 332 -15.61 13.95 18.84
C ILE A 332 -15.56 12.44 19.10
N LYS A 333 -14.57 11.76 18.51
CA LYS A 333 -14.31 10.35 18.80
C LYS A 333 -13.99 10.19 20.29
N SER A 334 -14.89 9.54 21.01
CA SER A 334 -14.82 9.34 22.46
C SER A 334 -14.71 7.86 22.79
N SER A 335 -14.04 7.53 23.90
CA SER A 335 -13.90 6.16 24.40
C SER A 335 -14.63 6.04 25.74
N THR A 336 -15.39 4.96 25.92
CA THR A 336 -16.10 4.65 27.17
C THR A 336 -15.60 3.31 27.70
N THR A 337 -15.47 3.18 29.01
CA THR A 337 -15.26 1.88 29.67
C THR A 337 -16.62 1.36 30.10
N LEU A 338 -17.08 0.26 29.51
CA LEU A 338 -18.20 -0.50 30.06
C LEU A 338 -17.65 -1.25 31.27
N THR A 339 -17.96 -0.76 32.46
CA THR A 339 -17.63 -1.39 33.74
C THR A 339 -18.52 -2.58 34.03
#